data_AF-A0A1Z4BT84-F1
#
_entry.id   AF-A0A1Z4BT84-F1
#
_cell.length_a   1.000
_cell.length_b   1.000
_cell.length_c   1.000
_cell.angle_alpha   90.00
_cell.angle_beta   90.00
_cell.angle_gamma   90.00
#
_symmetry.space_group_name_H-M   'P 1'
#
loop_
_entity.id
_entity.type
_entity.pdbx_description
1 polymer ?
#
loop_
_entity_poly.entity_id
_entity_poly.type
_entity_poly.pdbx_seq_one_letter_code
_entity_poly.pdbx_strand_id
1 'polypeptide(L)'
;MLILGYNRDLILQNTSNVWKVSDRQIDTYISKARTLIEQSVKKQVAYDYAKAVRRYEELYRLSIEKKDYKTALSVNKELTTLQGLFKIEVEHSGNIEFICNIPD
;
A
#
# COMPACT_ATOMS: atom_id res chain seq x y z
N MET A 1 15.22 2.00 -2.56
CA MET A 1 15.95 0.72 -2.57
C MET A 1 15.86 0.15 -3.99
N LEU A 2 16.95 -0.31 -4.61
CA LEU A 2 16.86 -0.96 -5.92
C LEU A 2 16.25 -2.36 -5.77
N ILE A 3 15.77 -2.96 -6.87
CA ILE A 3 14.91 -4.17 -6.92
C ILE A 3 15.43 -5.35 -6.06
N LEU A 4 16.74 -5.42 -5.76
CA LEU A 4 17.38 -6.52 -5.02
C LEU A 4 18.13 -6.07 -3.74
N GLY A 5 17.86 -4.87 -3.23
CA GLY A 5 18.48 -4.40 -1.98
C GLY A 5 19.97 -4.01 -2.08
N TYR A 6 20.54 -3.99 -3.29
CA TYR A 6 21.93 -3.57 -3.48
C TYR A 6 22.17 -2.12 -3.07
N ASN A 7 23.29 -1.91 -2.37
CA ASN A 7 23.76 -0.58 -2.00
C ASN A 7 24.47 0.10 -3.21
N ARG A 8 24.58 1.42 -3.15
CA ARG A 8 25.17 2.23 -4.23
C ARG A 8 26.62 1.82 -4.52
N ASP A 9 27.40 1.57 -3.48
CA ASP A 9 28.84 1.31 -3.61
C ASP A 9 29.13 -0.02 -4.31
N LEU A 10 28.32 -1.06 -4.05
CA LEU A 10 28.43 -2.34 -4.74
C LEU A 10 28.06 -2.21 -6.23
N ILE A 11 27.12 -1.33 -6.56
CA ILE A 11 26.75 -1.06 -7.95
C ILE A 11 27.88 -0.33 -8.66
N LEU A 12 28.47 0.69 -8.02
CA LEU A 12 29.61 1.41 -8.57
C LEU A 12 30.79 0.48 -8.85
N GLN A 13 31.16 -0.34 -7.87
CA GLN A 13 32.27 -1.30 -8.00
C GLN A 13 32.05 -2.26 -9.17
N ASN A 14 30.84 -2.82 -9.31
CA ASN A 14 30.56 -3.77 -10.38
C ASN A 14 30.43 -3.09 -11.76
N THR A 15 29.72 -1.97 -11.85
CA THR A 15 29.44 -1.32 -13.14
C THR A 15 30.65 -0.59 -13.70
N SER A 16 31.52 -0.02 -12.87
CA SER A 16 32.79 0.57 -13.32
C SER A 16 33.70 -0.51 -13.96
N ASN A 17 33.81 -1.67 -13.31
CA ASN A 17 34.64 -2.78 -13.80
C ASN A 17 34.12 -3.42 -15.10
N VAL A 18 32.80 -3.54 -15.26
CA VAL A 18 32.20 -4.25 -16.40
C VAL A 18 31.89 -3.30 -17.56
N TRP A 19 31.36 -2.11 -17.29
CA TRP A 19 30.86 -1.18 -18.31
C TRP A 19 31.77 0.03 -18.54
N LYS A 20 32.84 0.20 -17.74
CA LYS A 20 33.82 1.30 -17.86
C LYS A 20 33.16 2.68 -17.92
N VAL A 21 32.12 2.87 -17.13
CA VAL A 21 31.37 4.13 -17.01
C VAL A 21 31.80 4.89 -15.75
N SER A 22 31.78 6.21 -15.80
CA SER A 22 32.09 7.07 -14.65
C SER A 22 31.00 6.99 -13.57
N ASP A 23 31.38 7.27 -12.33
CA ASP A 23 30.46 7.32 -11.18
C ASP A 23 29.24 8.22 -11.45
N ARG A 24 29.45 9.36 -12.12
CA ARG A 24 28.37 10.29 -12.49
C ARG A 24 27.37 9.67 -13.48
N GLN A 25 27.84 8.87 -14.43
CA GLN A 25 26.98 8.15 -15.37
C GLN A 25 26.18 7.06 -14.64
N ILE A 26 26.84 6.34 -13.72
CA ILE A 26 26.20 5.29 -12.92
C ILE A 26 25.08 5.90 -12.05
N ASP A 27 25.33 7.03 -11.39
CA ASP A 27 24.30 7.74 -10.62
C ASP A 27 23.11 8.17 -11.49
N THR A 28 23.39 8.64 -12.72
CA THR A 28 22.35 9.01 -13.69
C THR A 28 21.49 7.80 -14.07
N TYR A 29 22.12 6.63 -14.27
CA TYR A 29 21.40 5.39 -14.56
C TYR A 29 20.59 4.88 -13.38
N ILE A 30 21.13 4.93 -12.17
CA ILE A 30 20.41 4.58 -10.93
C ILE A 30 19.16 5.47 -10.79
N SER A 31 19.30 6.77 -11.03
CA SER A 31 18.18 7.72 -10.95
C SER A 31 17.09 7.38 -11.98
N LYS A 32 17.45 7.20 -13.25
CA LYS A 32 16.52 6.79 -14.31
C LYS A 32 15.84 5.46 -14.01
N ALA A 33 16.60 4.47 -13.54
CA ALA A 33 16.06 3.16 -13.18
C ALA A 33 15.03 3.27 -12.06
N ARG A 34 15.29 4.08 -11.01
CA ARG A 34 14.30 4.33 -9.94
C ARG A 34 13.01 4.94 -10.49
N THR A 35 13.11 5.96 -11.34
CA THR A 35 11.94 6.56 -11.97
C THR A 35 11.16 5.55 -12.81
N LEU A 36 11.83 4.72 -13.60
CA LEU A 36 11.18 3.67 -14.40
C LEU A 36 10.49 2.63 -13.52
N ILE A 37 11.12 2.23 -12.41
CA ILE A 37 10.52 1.30 -11.44
C ILE A 37 9.28 1.93 -10.82
N GLU A 38 9.37 3.16 -10.33
CA GLU A 38 8.23 3.88 -9.74
C GLU A 38 7.08 4.04 -10.75
N GLN A 39 7.38 4.34 -12.01
CA GLN A 39 6.38 4.42 -13.09
C GLN A 39 5.81 3.06 -13.47
N SER A 40 6.60 1.99 -13.38
CA SER A 40 6.14 0.61 -13.64
C SER A 40 5.18 0.13 -12.55
N VAL A 41 5.34 0.62 -11.32
CA VAL A 41 4.39 0.43 -10.22
C VAL A 41 3.28 1.47 -10.35
N LYS A 42 2.47 1.36 -11.42
CA LYS A 42 1.20 2.07 -11.46
C LYS A 42 0.33 1.52 -10.34
N LYS A 43 0.12 2.31 -9.29
CA LYS A 43 -0.86 2.02 -8.24
C LYS A 43 -2.22 1.86 -8.91
N GLN A 44 -2.67 0.61 -9.04
CA GLN A 44 -4.02 0.32 -9.52
C GLN A 44 -4.92 0.33 -8.30
N VAL A 45 -5.30 1.53 -7.86
CA VAL A 45 -6.02 1.74 -6.59
C VAL A 45 -7.23 0.82 -6.47
N ALA A 46 -8.01 0.64 -7.54
CA ALA A 46 -9.15 -0.27 -7.55
C ALA A 46 -8.76 -1.76 -7.37
N TYR A 47 -7.69 -2.19 -8.01
CA TYR A 47 -7.17 -3.56 -7.88
C TYR A 47 -6.60 -3.81 -6.48
N ASP A 48 -5.78 -2.88 -5.99
CA ASP A 48 -5.18 -2.96 -4.65
C ASP A 48 -6.26 -2.92 -3.56
N TYR A 49 -7.30 -2.11 -3.75
CA TYR A 49 -8.49 -2.07 -2.91
C TYR A 49 -9.23 -3.42 -2.89
N ALA A 50 -9.58 -3.97 -4.06
CA ALA A 50 -10.26 -5.25 -4.16
C ALA A 50 -9.43 -6.39 -3.54
N LYS A 51 -8.12 -6.34 -3.70
CA LYS A 51 -7.18 -7.28 -3.08
C LYS A 51 -7.15 -7.15 -1.56
N ALA A 52 -7.21 -5.93 -1.03
CA ALA A 52 -7.27 -5.69 0.41
C ALA A 52 -8.59 -6.22 1.00
N VAL A 53 -9.73 -5.92 0.37
CA VAL A 53 -11.06 -6.44 0.78
C VAL A 53 -11.04 -7.97 0.88
N ARG A 54 -10.61 -8.66 -0.18
CA ARG A 54 -10.55 -10.14 -0.19
C ARG A 54 -9.67 -10.72 0.92
N ARG A 55 -8.55 -10.06 1.23
CA ARG A 55 -7.65 -10.50 2.31
C ARG A 55 -8.31 -10.36 3.68
N TYR A 56 -9.01 -9.26 3.92
CA TYR A 56 -9.73 -9.06 5.17
C TYR A 56 -10.93 -10.01 5.31
N GLU A 57 -11.68 -10.25 4.24
CA GLU A 57 -12.77 -11.25 4.24
C GLU A 57 -12.27 -12.66 4.60
N GLU A 58 -11.14 -13.06 4.01
CA GLU A 58 -10.53 -14.36 4.31
C GLU A 58 -10.04 -14.44 5.77
N LEU A 59 -9.39 -13.39 6.28
CA LEU A 59 -8.96 -13.32 7.68
C LEU A 59 -10.15 -13.35 8.64
N TYR A 60 -11.25 -12.68 8.29
CA TYR A 60 -12.48 -12.70 9.06
C TYR A 60 -13.03 -14.13 9.13
N ARG A 61 -13.17 -14.81 7.98
CA ARG A 61 -13.62 -16.20 7.90
C ARG A 61 -12.78 -17.14 8.78
N LEU A 62 -11.46 -17.08 8.65
CA LEU A 62 -10.53 -17.91 9.43
C LEU A 62 -10.63 -17.63 10.95
N SER A 63 -10.87 -16.37 11.32
CA SER A 63 -11.03 -15.98 12.73
C SER A 63 -12.34 -16.52 13.32
N ILE A 64 -13.42 -16.48 12.55
CA ILE A 64 -14.71 -17.07 12.93
C ILE A 64 -14.62 -18.59 13.06
N GLU A 65 -13.97 -19.28 12.11
CA GLU A 65 -13.75 -20.74 12.17
C GLU A 65 -12.99 -21.16 13.43
N LYS A 66 -12.01 -20.36 13.86
CA LYS A 66 -11.25 -20.57 15.10
C LYS A 66 -11.95 -20.09 16.38
N LYS A 67 -13.16 -19.53 16.27
CA LYS A 67 -13.90 -18.87 17.37
C LYS A 67 -13.12 -17.73 18.03
N ASP A 68 -12.17 -17.13 17.32
CA ASP A 68 -11.45 -15.94 17.77
C ASP A 68 -12.25 -14.69 17.40
N TYR A 69 -13.29 -14.44 18.19
CA TYR A 69 -14.23 -13.34 17.95
C TYR A 69 -13.59 -11.97 18.17
N LYS A 70 -12.54 -11.88 18.99
CA LYS A 70 -11.81 -10.61 19.21
C LYS A 70 -11.09 -10.20 17.93
N THR A 71 -10.40 -11.15 17.29
CA THR A 71 -9.74 -10.90 16.01
C THR A 71 -10.76 -10.66 14.90
N ALA A 72 -11.84 -11.44 14.86
CA ALA A 72 -12.92 -11.23 13.88
C ALA A 72 -13.52 -9.82 13.98
N LEU A 73 -13.79 -9.32 15.19
CA LEU A 73 -14.30 -7.97 15.41
C LEU A 73 -13.31 -6.90 14.94
N SER A 74 -12.01 -7.10 15.21
CA SER A 74 -10.96 -6.17 14.76
C SER A 74 -10.89 -6.12 13.23
N VAL A 75 -10.88 -7.27 12.57
CA VAL A 75 -10.86 -7.38 11.10
C VAL A 75 -12.10 -6.73 10.49
N ASN A 76 -13.28 -6.93 11.10
CA ASN A 76 -14.52 -6.32 10.63
C ASN A 76 -14.47 -4.79 10.69
N LYS A 77 -13.85 -4.20 11.73
CA LYS A 77 -13.66 -2.74 11.81
C LYS A 77 -12.76 -2.20 10.69
N GLU A 78 -11.67 -2.91 10.39
CA GLU A 78 -10.79 -2.54 9.27
C GLU A 78 -11.52 -2.65 7.93
N LEU A 79 -12.34 -3.70 7.74
CA LEU A 79 -13.13 -3.90 6.53
C LEU A 79 -14.19 -2.80 6.35
N THR A 80 -14.93 -2.45 7.40
CA THR A 80 -15.94 -1.37 7.34
C THR A 80 -15.30 0.00 7.16
N THR A 81 -14.10 0.22 7.71
CA THR A 81 -13.31 1.44 7.48
C THR A 81 -12.86 1.52 6.02
N LEU A 82 -12.35 0.42 5.46
CA LEU A 82 -11.95 0.34 4.06
C LEU A 82 -13.13 0.61 3.12
N GLN A 83 -14.32 0.09 3.45
CA GLN A 83 -15.56 0.30 2.70
C GLN A 83 -16.22 1.68 2.93
N GLY A 84 -15.68 2.51 3.81
CA GLY A 84 -16.28 3.82 4.15
C GLY A 84 -17.58 3.72 4.95
N LEU A 85 -17.90 2.56 5.50
CA LEU A 85 -19.05 2.32 6.38
C LEU A 85 -18.77 2.75 7.82
N PHE A 86 -17.49 2.83 8.20
CA PHE A 86 -17.08 3.33 9.51
C PHE A 86 -16.85 4.85 9.44
N LYS A 87 -17.70 5.62 10.14
CA LYS A 87 -17.59 7.07 10.26
C LYS A 87 -17.08 7.43 11.66
N ILE A 88 -15.98 8.17 11.74
CA ILE A 88 -15.51 8.79 12.98
C ILE A 88 -15.91 10.25 12.91
N GLU A 89 -16.88 10.64 13.73
CA GLU A 89 -17.27 12.04 13.91
C GLU A 89 -16.18 12.75 14.73
N VAL A 90 -15.64 13.85 14.21
CA VAL A 90 -14.86 14.79 14.99
C VAL A 90 -15.62 16.11 14.96
N GLU A 91 -16.45 16.34 15.97
CA GLU A 91 -17.13 17.62 16.14
C GLU A 91 -16.09 18.73 16.35
N HIS A 92 -16.04 19.70 15.44
CA HIS A 92 -15.65 21.06 15.77
C HIS A 92 -16.80 21.96 15.28
N SER A 93 -17.53 22.54 16.25
CA SER A 93 -18.61 23.52 16.09
C SER A 93 -19.92 23.07 15.40
N GLY A 94 -20.78 22.39 16.17
CA GLY A 94 -22.05 22.98 16.61
C GLY A 94 -23.33 22.83 15.77
N ASN A 95 -23.31 22.37 14.52
CA ASN A 95 -24.54 22.02 13.79
C ASN A 95 -24.32 20.75 12.95
N ILE A 96 -25.03 19.68 13.31
CA ILE A 96 -24.99 18.38 12.64
C ILE A 96 -26.24 18.26 11.79
N GLU A 97 -26.09 18.34 10.46
CA GLU A 97 -27.12 17.90 9.52
C GLU A 97 -26.75 16.51 9.00
N PHE A 98 -27.64 15.55 9.26
CA PHE A 98 -27.49 14.15 8.87
C PHE A 98 -27.97 13.97 7.42
N ILE A 99 -27.09 13.55 6.52
CA ILE A 99 -27.49 13.04 5.20
C ILE A 99 -27.04 11.57 5.11
N CYS A 100 -27.96 10.67 5.38
CA CYS A 100 -27.82 9.25 5.01
C CYS A 100 -27.98 9.15 3.49
N ASN A 101 -26.89 8.96 2.75
CA ASN A 101 -26.93 8.57 1.34
C ASN A 101 -26.98 7.03 1.19
N ILE A 102 -27.78 6.34 1.99
CA ILE A 102 -28.20 4.98 1.64
C ILE A 102 -29.57 5.16 0.96
N PRO A 103 -29.65 5.15 -0.38
CA PRO A 103 -30.96 5.08 -1.03
C PRO A 103 -31.59 3.71 -0.74
N ASP A 104 -32.92 3.70 -0.54
CA ASP A 104 -33.75 2.49 -0.52
C ASP A 104 -33.56 1.64 -1.79
#